data_AF-A0A923VC82-F1
#
_entry.id   AF-A0A923VC82-F1
#
_cell.length_a   1.000
_cell.length_b   1.000
_cell.length_c   1.000
_cell.angle_alpha   90.00
_cell.angle_beta   90.00
_cell.angle_gamma   90.00
#
_symmetry.space_group_name_H-M   'P 1'
#
loop_
_entity.id
_entity.type
_entity.pdbx_description
1 polymer ?
#
loop_
_entity_poly.entity_id
_entity_poly.type
_entity_poly.pdbx_seq_one_letter_code
_entity_poly.pdbx_strand_id
1 'polypeptide(L)'
;MKNSMINLRTLVVATIALFSVSFASATSLEDGANNLPVNLKYLGANNNSPIFQLSFTNTDIEQFEITVTDKYNTIYTETVKGKGLVRKYQFVSNELNGSSADDELVVEIKNTTTKSVVTYKIHPGAPANKETELVASL
;
A
#
# COMPACT_ATOMS: atom_id res chain seq x y z
N MET A 1 35.65 -15.89 -8.70
CA MET A 1 34.95 -14.65 -8.30
C MET A 1 33.46 -14.95 -8.38
N LYS A 2 32.74 -14.91 -7.26
CA LYS A 2 31.31 -15.27 -7.22
C LYS A 2 30.51 -14.00 -7.48
N ASN A 3 29.92 -13.89 -8.66
CA ASN A 3 29.08 -12.75 -9.03
C ASN A 3 27.82 -12.78 -8.16
N SER A 4 27.73 -11.88 -7.18
CA SER A 4 26.45 -11.60 -6.51
C SER A 4 25.52 -10.96 -7.52
N MET A 5 24.56 -11.73 -8.03
CA MET A 5 23.43 -11.19 -8.76
C MET A 5 22.56 -10.43 -7.75
N ILE A 6 22.49 -9.11 -7.92
CA ILE A 6 21.67 -8.23 -7.09
C ILE A 6 20.24 -8.37 -7.62
N ASN A 7 19.38 -9.07 -6.88
CA ASN A 7 17.95 -9.16 -7.22
C ASN A 7 17.28 -7.83 -6.88
N LEU A 8 17.16 -6.94 -7.87
CA LEU A 8 16.53 -5.63 -7.68
C LEU A 8 15.00 -5.77 -7.77
N ARG A 9 14.29 -5.50 -6.67
CA ARG A 9 12.82 -5.39 -6.64
C ARG A 9 12.46 -3.94 -7.00
N THR A 10 11.63 -3.72 -8.03
CA THR A 10 11.30 -2.37 -8.52
C THR A 10 9.84 -2.04 -8.18
N LEU A 11 9.59 -0.91 -7.52
CA LEU A 11 8.22 -0.42 -7.30
C LEU A 11 7.87 0.65 -8.33
N VAL A 12 6.75 0.45 -9.04
CA VAL A 12 6.18 1.48 -9.92
C VAL A 12 5.01 2.14 -9.18
N VAL A 13 5.06 3.48 -9.09
CA VAL A 13 4.03 4.27 -8.41
C VAL A 13 3.36 5.19 -9.41
N ALA A 14 2.05 5.02 -9.58
CA ALA A 14 1.23 5.90 -10.38
C ALA A 14 0.43 6.83 -9.46
N THR A 15 0.66 8.13 -9.59
CA THR A 15 -0.06 9.14 -8.81
C THR A 15 -1.14 9.75 -9.67
N ILE A 16 -2.40 9.55 -9.26
CA ILE A 16 -3.54 10.24 -9.87
C ILE A 16 -4.00 11.28 -8.87
N ALA A 17 -3.78 12.56 -9.16
CA ALA A 17 -4.38 13.65 -8.40
C ALA A 17 -5.87 13.72 -8.77
N LEU A 18 -6.72 13.00 -8.04
CA LEU A 18 -8.16 13.13 -8.17
C LEU A 18 -8.59 14.41 -7.45
N PHE A 19 -8.84 15.48 -8.20
CA PHE A 19 -9.51 16.65 -7.66
C PHE A 19 -10.98 16.29 -7.38
N SER A 20 -11.30 16.20 -6.08
CA SER A 20 -12.64 16.13 -5.49
C SER A 20 -13.63 15.19 -6.17
N VAL A 21 -13.59 13.91 -5.79
CA VAL A 21 -14.80 13.08 -5.79
C VAL A 21 -15.27 12.93 -4.34
N SER A 22 -16.54 13.26 -4.09
CA SER A 22 -17.22 13.01 -2.83
C SER A 22 -17.34 11.51 -2.62
N PHE A 23 -16.39 10.92 -1.89
CA PHE A 23 -16.51 9.53 -1.46
C PHE A 23 -17.61 9.47 -0.39
N ALA A 24 -18.64 8.68 -0.66
CA ALA A 24 -19.57 8.25 0.38
C ALA A 24 -18.75 7.47 1.42
N SER A 25 -18.78 7.93 2.67
CA SER A 25 -18.05 7.32 3.78
C SER A 25 -18.43 5.83 3.88
N ALA A 26 -17.50 4.94 3.53
CA ALA A 26 -17.58 3.57 3.99
C ALA A 26 -17.36 3.61 5.50
N THR A 27 -18.40 3.28 6.26
CA THR A 27 -18.34 3.12 7.71
C THR A 27 -17.39 1.98 8.03
N SER A 28 -16.14 2.31 8.36
CA SER A 28 -15.20 1.40 9.00
C SER A 28 -15.70 1.08 10.41
N LEU A 29 -15.93 -0.21 10.67
CA LEU A 29 -16.34 -0.74 11.97
C LEU A 29 -15.35 -0.30 13.06
N GLU A 30 -15.90 0.24 14.14
CA GLU A 30 -15.16 0.65 15.33
C GLU A 30 -14.47 -0.56 15.98
N ASP A 31 -13.14 -0.55 16.05
CA ASP A 31 -12.41 -1.10 17.18
C ASP A 31 -11.07 -0.37 17.39
N GLY A 32 -11.03 0.48 18.42
CA GLY A 32 -9.95 0.54 19.41
C GLY A 32 -8.51 0.94 19.06
N ALA A 33 -8.04 0.94 17.81
CA ALA A 33 -6.63 1.19 17.50
C ALA A 33 -6.46 2.17 16.32
N ASN A 34 -6.09 3.42 16.65
CA ASN A 34 -5.64 4.47 15.74
C ASN A 34 -6.45 4.63 14.43
N ASN A 35 -7.55 5.38 14.54
CA ASN A 35 -8.47 5.79 13.46
C ASN A 35 -7.77 6.65 12.39
N LEU A 36 -6.87 6.06 11.61
CA LEU A 36 -6.26 6.72 10.46
C LEU A 36 -7.22 6.66 9.28
N PRO A 37 -7.59 7.80 8.65
CA PRO A 37 -8.56 7.84 7.56
C PRO A 37 -7.93 7.37 6.25
N VAL A 38 -7.48 6.11 6.22
CA VAL A 38 -6.90 5.47 5.04
C VAL A 38 -7.47 4.07 4.89
N ASN A 39 -7.71 3.67 3.65
CA ASN A 39 -8.16 2.35 3.29
C ASN A 39 -7.23 1.74 2.23
N LEU A 40 -6.85 0.48 2.41
CA LEU A 40 -6.07 -0.29 1.45
C LEU A 40 -6.98 -1.27 0.70
N LYS A 41 -6.91 -1.20 -0.62
CA LYS A 41 -7.67 -2.06 -1.52
C LYS A 41 -6.74 -2.80 -2.48
N TYR A 42 -6.87 -4.11 -2.57
CA TYR A 42 -6.22 -4.90 -3.61
C TYR A 42 -7.00 -4.80 -4.92
N LEU A 43 -6.33 -4.42 -6.00
CA LEU A 43 -6.93 -4.23 -7.33
C LEU A 43 -6.62 -5.39 -8.30
N GLY A 44 -5.98 -6.46 -7.85
CA GLY A 44 -5.53 -7.58 -8.69
C GLY A 44 -4.06 -7.48 -9.06
N ALA A 45 -3.65 -8.15 -10.15
CA ALA A 45 -2.27 -8.15 -10.61
C ALA A 45 -2.17 -7.89 -12.11
N ASN A 46 -1.09 -7.24 -12.54
CA ASN A 46 -0.72 -7.07 -13.93
C ASN A 46 0.68 -7.65 -14.15
N ASN A 47 0.86 -8.54 -15.14
CA ASN A 47 2.11 -9.28 -15.36
C ASN A 47 2.67 -9.92 -14.08
N ASN A 48 1.82 -10.62 -13.32
CA ASN A 48 2.16 -11.25 -12.03
C ASN A 48 2.71 -10.29 -10.96
N SER A 49 2.48 -8.99 -11.14
CA SER A 49 2.87 -7.93 -10.21
C SER A 49 1.61 -7.35 -9.55
N PRO A 50 1.47 -7.46 -8.23
CA PRO A 50 0.24 -7.08 -7.51
C PRO A 50 0.05 -5.55 -7.53
N ILE A 51 -1.21 -5.12 -7.59
CA ILE A 51 -1.62 -3.72 -7.61
C ILE A 51 -2.49 -3.40 -6.40
N PHE A 52 -2.15 -2.34 -5.69
CA PHE A 52 -2.89 -1.85 -4.53
C PHE A 52 -3.26 -0.38 -4.68
N GLN A 53 -4.34 0.00 -4.02
CA GLN A 53 -4.76 1.39 -3.90
C GLN A 53 -4.88 1.78 -2.44
N LEU A 54 -4.22 2.88 -2.07
CA LEU A 54 -4.49 3.62 -0.84
C LEU A 54 -5.47 4.74 -1.14
N SER A 55 -6.53 4.84 -0.35
CA SER A 55 -7.53 5.92 -0.43
C SER A 55 -7.60 6.62 0.92
N PHE A 56 -7.26 7.90 0.94
CA PHE A 56 -7.27 8.73 2.14
C PHE A 56 -8.59 9.50 2.22
N THR A 57 -9.29 9.43 3.36
CA THR A 57 -10.59 10.07 3.61
C THR A 57 -10.49 11.25 4.58
N ASN A 58 -9.28 11.73 4.83
CA ASN A 58 -9.03 12.88 5.70
C ASN A 58 -9.77 14.15 5.23
N THR A 59 -10.30 14.91 6.18
CA THR A 59 -11.06 16.15 5.93
C THR A 59 -10.17 17.38 5.82
N ASP A 60 -8.97 17.34 6.38
CA ASP A 60 -8.01 18.44 6.42
C ASP A 60 -6.75 18.11 5.63
N ILE A 61 -5.90 19.11 5.35
CA ILE A 61 -4.61 18.87 4.71
C ILE A 61 -3.67 18.23 5.73
N GLU A 62 -3.33 16.97 5.51
CA GLU A 62 -2.45 16.20 6.39
C GLU A 62 -1.26 15.64 5.61
N GLN A 63 -0.24 15.17 6.34
CA GLN A 63 0.96 14.60 5.75
C GLN A 63 1.13 13.16 6.23
N PHE A 64 1.25 12.24 5.27
CA PHE A 64 1.38 10.81 5.49
C PHE A 64 2.73 10.31 4.96
N GLU A 65 3.39 9.48 5.75
CA GLU A 65 4.54 8.69 5.36
C GLU A 65 4.06 7.26 5.08
N ILE A 66 4.36 6.77 3.90
CA ILE A 66 3.96 5.44 3.41
C ILE A 66 5.25 4.65 3.26
N THR A 67 5.38 3.58 4.03
CA THR A 67 6.57 2.72 4.03
C THR A 67 6.16 1.32 3.62
N VAL A 68 6.86 0.75 2.65
CA VAL A 68 6.66 -0.65 2.24
C VAL A 68 7.91 -1.44 2.54
N THR A 69 7.71 -2.52 3.28
CA THR A 69 8.76 -3.42 3.73
C THR A 69 8.45 -4.83 3.24
N ASP A 70 9.43 -5.49 2.65
CA ASP A 70 9.38 -6.93 2.42
C ASP A 70 9.97 -7.69 3.61
N LYS A 71 10.09 -9.01 3.51
CA LYS A 71 10.64 -9.87 4.57
C LYS A 71 12.00 -9.39 5.14
N TYR A 72 12.79 -8.65 4.37
CA TYR A 72 14.17 -8.32 4.72
C TYR A 72 14.45 -6.82 4.78
N ASN A 73 13.80 -6.01 3.94
CA ASN A 73 14.18 -4.61 3.74
C ASN A 73 12.96 -3.70 3.51
N THR A 74 13.09 -2.44 3.90
CA THR A 74 12.25 -1.37 3.35
C THR A 74 12.58 -1.20 1.88
N ILE A 75 11.61 -1.50 1.02
CA ILE A 75 11.75 -1.42 -0.43
C ILE A 75 11.20 -0.12 -1.01
N TYR A 76 10.40 0.62 -0.22
CA TYR A 76 9.86 1.91 -0.63
C TYR A 76 9.48 2.80 0.56
N THR A 77 9.69 4.09 0.39
CA THR A 77 9.18 5.13 1.29
C THR A 77 8.71 6.32 0.45
N GLU A 78 7.55 6.87 0.79
CA GLU A 78 7.01 8.08 0.21
C GLU A 78 6.39 8.98 1.27
N THR A 79 6.59 10.29 1.15
CA THR A 79 5.83 11.28 1.92
C THR A 79 4.84 11.99 1.01
N VAL A 80 3.56 11.95 1.37
CA VAL A 80 2.47 12.61 0.64
C VAL A 80 1.79 13.62 1.55
N LYS A 81 1.44 14.79 1.00
CA LYS A 81 0.69 15.82 1.74
C LYS A 81 -0.53 16.24 0.94
N GLY A 82 -1.69 16.26 1.58
CA GLY A 82 -2.94 16.65 0.92
C GLY A 82 -4.18 16.18 1.66
N LYS A 83 -5.32 16.34 0.98
CA LYS A 83 -6.65 15.97 1.44
C LYS A 83 -7.26 15.03 0.41
N GLY A 84 -7.89 13.93 0.84
CA GLY A 84 -8.65 13.07 -0.07
C GLY A 84 -7.79 12.36 -1.12
N LEU A 85 -6.54 12.01 -0.78
CA LEU A 85 -5.57 11.48 -1.73
C LEU A 85 -5.93 10.05 -2.19
N VAL A 86 -5.56 9.69 -3.42
CA VAL A 86 -5.59 8.30 -3.90
C VAL A 86 -4.25 7.96 -4.52
N ARG A 87 -3.65 6.85 -4.10
CA ARG A 87 -2.34 6.38 -4.58
C ARG A 87 -2.42 4.93 -5.03
N LYS A 88 -1.89 4.62 -6.21
CA LYS A 88 -1.82 3.27 -6.76
C LYS A 88 -0.37 2.80 -6.83
N TYR A 89 -0.14 1.60 -6.32
CA TYR A 89 1.18 0.98 -6.23
C TYR A 89 1.15 -0.34 -6.99
N GLN A 90 2.16 -0.59 -7.84
CA GLN A 90 2.39 -1.87 -8.49
C GLN A 90 3.79 -2.38 -8.14
N PHE A 91 3.87 -3.53 -7.45
CA PHE A 91 5.15 -4.13 -7.06
C PHE A 91 5.66 -5.04 -8.15
N VAL A 92 6.67 -4.60 -8.89
CA VAL A 92 7.27 -5.36 -9.98
C VAL A 92 8.51 -6.08 -9.47
N SER A 93 8.42 -7.40 -9.35
CA SER A 93 9.60 -8.23 -9.07
C SER A 93 10.37 -8.48 -10.37
N ASN A 94 11.69 -8.31 -10.35
CA ASN A 94 12.56 -8.72 -11.47
C ASN A 94 12.85 -10.22 -11.44
N GLU A 95 12.34 -10.96 -10.46
CA GLU A 95 12.49 -12.42 -10.43
C GLU A 95 11.66 -13.07 -11.54
N LEU A 96 12.24 -14.05 -12.24
CA LEU A 96 11.64 -14.73 -13.40
C LEU A 96 10.25 -15.34 -13.12
N ASN A 97 9.90 -15.53 -11.84
CA ASN A 97 8.67 -16.17 -11.38
C ASN A 97 7.66 -15.19 -10.74
N GLY A 98 7.93 -13.87 -10.76
CA GLY A 98 7.11 -12.86 -10.08
C GLY A 98 7.11 -12.99 -8.55
N SER A 99 6.08 -12.46 -7.89
CA SER A 99 5.92 -12.59 -6.43
C SER A 99 5.42 -13.99 -6.05
N SER A 100 6.00 -14.59 -5.01
CA SER A 100 5.58 -15.88 -4.47
C SER A 100 4.31 -15.74 -3.61
N ALA A 101 3.56 -16.84 -3.46
CA ALA A 101 2.49 -16.95 -2.47
C ALA A 101 2.98 -16.78 -1.02
N ASP A 102 4.26 -17.04 -0.79
CA ASP A 102 4.90 -16.91 0.53
C ASP A 102 5.49 -15.51 0.77
N ASP A 103 5.45 -14.61 -0.22
CA ASP A 103 5.88 -13.24 -0.01
C ASP A 103 4.86 -12.54 0.93
N GLU A 104 5.39 -11.72 1.85
CA GLU A 104 4.59 -10.80 2.65
C GLU A 104 5.16 -9.40 2.41
N LEU A 105 4.28 -8.47 2.03
CA LEU A 105 4.56 -7.05 2.03
C LEU A 105 3.84 -6.42 3.20
N VAL A 106 4.57 -5.60 3.96
CA VAL A 106 4.03 -4.80 5.05
C VAL A 106 3.97 -3.36 4.57
N VAL A 107 2.77 -2.78 4.55
CA VAL A 107 2.54 -1.37 4.21
C VAL A 107 2.17 -0.65 5.50
N GLU A 108 3.09 0.18 5.99
CA GLU A 108 2.88 1.06 7.12
C GLU A 108 2.51 2.46 6.60
N ILE A 109 1.45 3.05 7.14
CA ILE A 109 1.04 4.41 6.87
C ILE A 109 1.03 5.17 8.20
N LYS A 110 1.84 6.22 8.27
CA LYS A 110 1.96 7.10 9.42
C LYS A 110 1.49 8.49 9.06
N ASN A 111 0.47 8.99 9.75
CA ASN A 111 0.16 10.41 9.71
C ASN A 111 1.20 11.15 10.56
N THR A 112 2.06 11.91 9.89
CA THR A 112 3.15 12.63 10.55
C THR A 112 2.66 13.84 11.35
N THR A 113 1.44 14.33 11.08
CA THR A 113 0.76 15.38 11.85
C THR A 113 0.22 14.83 13.16
N THR A 114 -0.62 13.77 13.13
CA THR A 114 -1.29 13.22 14.32
C THR A 114 -0.49 12.15 15.05
N LYS A 115 0.58 11.64 14.42
CA LYS A 115 1.40 10.50 14.87
C LYS A 115 0.68 9.15 14.88
N SER A 116 -0.54 9.08 14.36
CA SER A 116 -1.29 7.83 14.18
C SER A 116 -0.62 6.96 13.11
N VAL A 117 -0.61 5.64 13.33
CA VAL A 117 -0.02 4.65 12.45
C VAL A 117 -1.03 3.53 12.19
N VAL A 118 -1.08 3.05 10.96
CA VAL A 118 -1.81 1.84 10.57
C VAL A 118 -0.91 0.98 9.69
N THR A 119 -1.03 -0.34 9.85
CA THR A 119 -0.22 -1.30 9.11
C THR A 119 -1.11 -2.32 8.42
N TYR A 120 -0.82 -2.59 7.15
CA TYR A 120 -1.46 -3.63 6.37
C TYR A 120 -0.46 -4.71 5.97
N LYS A 121 -0.89 -5.96 6.03
CA LYS A 121 -0.15 -7.10 5.52
C LYS A 121 -0.77 -7.56 4.22
N ILE A 122 0.08 -7.81 3.24
CA ILE A 122 -0.30 -8.15 1.88
C ILE A 122 0.44 -9.43 1.48
N HIS A 123 -0.31 -10.41 0.98
CA HIS A 123 0.24 -11.63 0.38
C HIS A 123 -0.01 -11.61 -1.13
N PRO A 124 0.99 -11.22 -1.94
CA PRO A 124 0.81 -10.94 -3.35
C PRO A 124 0.58 -12.17 -4.23
N GLY A 125 0.79 -13.40 -3.73
CA GLY A 125 0.49 -14.62 -4.49
C GLY A 125 -0.94 -15.16 -4.35
N ALA A 126 -1.89 -14.38 -3.83
CA ALA A 126 -3.31 -14.70 -3.97
C ALA A 126 -3.77 -14.48 -5.43
N PRO A 127 -4.59 -15.39 -6.01
CA PRO A 127 -4.95 -15.32 -7.43
C PRO A 127 -5.57 -13.96 -7.82
N ALA A 128 -5.06 -13.43 -8.93
CA ALA A 128 -5.16 -12.05 -9.43
C ALA A 128 -6.56 -11.49 -9.76
N ASN A 129 -7.64 -12.14 -9.34
CA ASN A 129 -8.95 -11.97 -9.99
C ASN A 129 -10.03 -11.40 -9.06
N LYS A 130 -9.69 -11.02 -7.83
CA LYS A 130 -10.67 -10.52 -6.86
C LYS A 130 -10.20 -9.23 -6.20
N GLU A 131 -10.95 -8.17 -6.46
CA GLU A 131 -10.93 -6.97 -5.65
C GLU A 131 -11.25 -7.35 -4.20
N THR A 132 -10.38 -6.97 -3.28
CA THR A 132 -10.54 -7.29 -1.85
C THR A 132 -10.10 -6.10 -1.02
N GLU A 133 -10.97 -5.65 -0.13
CA GLU A 133 -10.63 -4.68 0.90
C GLU A 133 -9.80 -5.38 1.98
N LEU A 134 -8.64 -4.83 2.31
CA LEU A 134 -7.75 -5.42 3.30
C LEU A 134 -7.95 -4.72 4.64
N VAL A 135 -8.11 -5.52 5.69
CA VAL A 135 -8.23 -5.01 7.06
C VAL A 135 -6.85 -4.67 7.60
N ALA A 136 -6.78 -3.62 8.41
CA ALA A 136 -5.57 -3.28 9.13
C ALA A 136 -5.19 -4.39 10.11
N SER A 137 -3.90 -4.59 10.33
CA SER A 137 -3.41 -5.45 11.41
C SER A 137 -3.52 -4.67 12.73
N LEU A 138 -4.16 -5.29 13.74
CA LEU A 138 -4.25 -4.79 15.11
C LEU A 138 -2.92 -4.95 15.86
#